data_AF-A0A8S9WBW8-F1
#
_entry.id   AF-A0A8S9WBW8-F1
#
_cell.length_a   1.000
_cell.length_b   1.000
_cell.length_c   1.000
_cell.angle_alpha   90.00
_cell.angle_beta   90.00
_cell.angle_gamma   90.00
#
_symmetry.space_group_name_H-M   'P 1'
#
loop_
_entity.id
_entity.type
_entity.pdbx_description
1 polymer ?
#
loop_
_entity_poly.entity_id
_entity_poly.type
_entity_poly.pdbx_seq_one_letter_code
_entity_poly.pdbx_strand_id
1 'polypeptide(L)' 'MLLLGSLLLTVLIAILLTQYPFYVKKYKPKKYVGIWYTIGEINKTPIRALVVPLVYLIGGLIYIFFIQ' A
#
# COMPACT_ATOMS: atom_id res chain seq x y z
N MET A 1 15.19 5.59 -16.38
CA MET A 1 14.11 6.57 -16.12
C MET A 1 12.70 5.97 -16.16
N LEU A 2 12.33 5.16 -17.17
CA LEU A 2 10.99 4.52 -17.23
C LEU A 2 10.64 3.67 -16.00
N LEU A 3 11.59 2.89 -15.48
CA LEU A 3 11.34 1.97 -14.36
C LEU A 3 11.16 2.68 -13.01
N LEU A 4 11.91 3.76 -12.77
CA LEU A 4 11.71 4.60 -11.59
C LEU A 4 10.31 5.23 -11.58
N GLY A 5 9.85 5.73 -12.74
CA GLY A 5 8.50 6.26 -12.89
C GLY A 5 7.42 5.21 -12.61
N SER A 6 7.58 3.99 -13.16
CA SER A 6 6.64 2.89 -12.88
C SER A 6 6.64 2.45 -11.41
N LEU A 7 7.82 2.40 -10.76
CA LEU A 7 7.95 2.04 -9.35
C LEU A 7 7.20 3.04 -8.48
N LEU A 8 7.40 4.33 -8.70
CA LEU A 8 6.73 5.39 -7.94
C LEU A 8 5.21 5.33 -8.12
N LEU A 9 4.72 5.09 -9.34
CA LEU A 9 3.29 4.94 -9.61
C LEU A 9 2.71 3.72 -8.87
N THR A 10 3.39 2.58 -8.90
CA THR A 10 2.95 1.38 -8.18
C THR A 10 2.92 1.61 -6.66
N VAL A 11 3.95 2.27 -6.11
CA VAL A 11 3.99 2.61 -4.68
C VAL A 11 2.84 3.54 -4.31
N LEU A 12 2.53 4.54 -5.13
CA LEU A 12 1.41 5.45 -4.90
C LEU A 12 0.07 4.69 -4.87
N ILE A 13 -0.16 3.80 -5.84
CA ILE A 13 -1.37 2.97 -5.90
C ILE A 13 -1.44 2.04 -4.67
N ALA A 14 -0.32 1.44 -4.27
CA ALA A 14 -0.24 0.57 -3.10
C ALA A 14 -0.56 1.33 -1.80
N ILE A 15 -0.09 2.56 -1.64
CA ILE A 15 -0.45 3.42 -0.50
C ILE A 15 -1.97 3.64 -0.48
N LEU A 16 -2.56 4.04 -1.61
CA LEU A 16 -4.00 4.27 -1.69
C LEU A 16 -4.80 3.02 -1.32
N LEU A 17 -4.45 1.86 -1.88
CA LEU A 17 -5.15 0.60 -1.63
C LEU A 17 -5.00 0.12 -0.18
N THR A 18 -3.82 0.24 0.41
CA THR A 18 -3.54 -0.20 1.78
C THR A 18 -4.18 0.73 2.83
N GLN A 19 -4.33 2.02 2.52
CA GLN A 19 -4.99 3.00 3.39
C GLN A 19 -6.52 3.01 3.23
N TYR A 20 -7.04 2.62 2.06
CA TYR A 20 -8.47 2.60 1.78
C TYR A 20 -9.33 1.85 2.82
N PRO A 21 -8.96 0.65 3.33
CA PRO A 21 -9.70 -0.02 4.38
C PRO A 21 -9.97 0.85 5.61
N PHE A 22 -8.99 1.65 6.05
CA PHE A 22 -9.11 2.52 7.22
C PHE A 22 -10.02 3.72 6.96
N TYR A 23 -9.95 4.26 5.74
CA TYR A 23 -10.90 5.27 5.29
C TYR A 23 -12.33 4.70 5.29
N VAL A 24 -12.54 3.51 4.73
CA VAL A 24 -13.86 2.88 4.69
C VAL A 24 -14.37 2.56 6.09
N LYS A 25 -13.52 2.05 6.99
CA LYS A 25 -13.84 1.80 8.40
C LYS A 25 -14.34 3.07 9.10
N LYS A 26 -13.71 4.22 8.84
CA LYS A 26 -14.05 5.51 9.47
C LYS A 26 -15.26 6.19 8.87
N TYR A 27 -15.37 6.25 7.54
CA TYR A 27 -16.36 7.10 6.86
C TYR A 27 -17.52 6.33 6.24
N LYS A 28 -17.36 5.03 5.99
CA LYS A 28 -18.35 4.20 5.29
C LYS A 28 -18.45 2.82 5.95
N PRO A 29 -18.80 2.72 7.25
CA PRO A 29 -18.78 1.45 7.99
C PRO A 29 -19.67 0.37 7.36
N LYS A 30 -20.79 0.75 6.73
CA LYS A 30 -21.65 -0.18 5.97
C LYS A 30 -20.94 -0.87 4.79
N LYS A 31 -19.84 -0.29 4.28
CA LYS A 31 -19.01 -0.83 3.20
C LYS A 31 -17.72 -1.50 3.72
N TYR A 32 -17.47 -1.47 5.03
CA TYR A 32 -16.32 -2.12 5.66
C TYR A 32 -16.59 -3.62 5.85
N VAL A 33 -16.68 -4.33 4.72
CA VAL A 33 -17.01 -5.76 4.66
C VAL A 33 -16.09 -6.47 3.66
N GLY A 34 -16.03 -7.80 3.74
CA GLY A 34 -15.24 -8.63 2.83
C GLY A 34 -13.75 -8.28 2.84
N ILE A 35 -13.20 -8.00 1.65
CA ILE A 35 -11.76 -7.75 1.46
C ILE A 35 -11.28 -6.56 2.31
N TRP A 36 -12.05 -5.48 2.42
CA TRP A 36 -11.66 -4.31 3.20
C TRP A 36 -11.60 -4.61 4.71
N TYR A 37 -12.54 -5.42 5.21
CA TYR A 37 -12.50 -5.87 6.59
C TYR A 37 -11.25 -6.70 6.87
N THR A 38 -10.97 -7.70 6.03
CA THR A 38 -9.80 -8.57 6.18
C THR A 38 -8.49 -7.80 6.13
N ILE A 39 -8.32 -6.89 5.17
CA ILE A 39 -7.09 -6.08 5.05
C ILE A 39 -6.93 -5.15 6.26
N GLY A 40 -8.02 -4.51 6.70
CA GLY A 40 -7.99 -3.63 7.87
C GLY A 40 -7.64 -4.37 9.17
N GLU A 41 -8.17 -5.58 9.36
CA GLU A 41 -7.88 -6.40 10.55
C GLU A 41 -6.47 -7.00 10.55
N ILE A 42 -5.94 -7.42 9.38
CA ILE A 42 -4.54 -7.88 9.26
C ILE A 42 -3.58 -6.74 9.65
N ASN A 43 -3.83 -5.55 9.13
CA ASN A 43 -2.95 -4.41 9.34
C ASN A 43 -3.17 -3.74 10.71
N LYS A 44 -4.34 -3.86 11.32
CA LYS A 44 -4.76 -3.27 12.62
C LYS A 44 -4.74 -1.74 12.68
N THR A 45 -3.69 -1.09 12.17
CA THR A 45 -3.48 0.36 12.18
C THR A 45 -3.08 0.88 10.80
N PRO A 46 -3.44 2.13 10.45
CA PRO A 46 -3.08 2.73 9.16
C PRO A 46 -1.56 2.84 8.99
N ILE A 47 -0.82 3.09 10.07
CA ILE A 47 0.65 3.17 10.05
C ILE A 47 1.25 1.83 9.65
N ARG A 48 0.75 0.71 10.21
CA ARG A 48 1.28 -0.63 9.88
C ARG A 48 0.98 -1.02 8.43
N ALA A 49 -0.12 -0.54 7.86
CA ALA A 49 -0.45 -0.78 6.46
C ALA A 49 0.53 -0.11 5.47
N LEU A 50 1.29 0.92 5.91
CA LEU A 50 2.35 1.53 5.11
C LEU A 50 3.61 0.67 4.97
N VAL A 51 3.77 -0.38 5.78
CA VAL A 51 4.93 -1.27 5.70
C VAL A 51 5.01 -1.93 4.33
N VAL A 52 3.88 -2.36 3.76
CA VAL A 52 3.83 -3.01 2.45
C VAL A 52 4.36 -2.10 1.32
N PRO A 53 3.83 -0.88 1.11
CA PRO A 53 4.37 0.01 0.08
C PRO A 53 5.81 0.46 0.37
N LEU A 54 6.22 0.58 1.63
CA LEU A 54 7.61 0.91 1.98
C LEU A 54 8.59 -0.20 1.61
N VAL A 55 8.27 -1.45 1.95
CA VAL A 55 9.10 -2.61 1.57
C VAL A 55 9.21 -2.72 0.06
N TYR A 56 8.10 -2.52 -0.65
CA TYR A 56 8.09 -2.52 -2.11
C TYR A 56 8.95 -1.41 -2.71
N LEU A 57 8.88 -0.19 -2.16
CA LEU A 57 9.71 0.93 -2.58
C LEU A 57 11.20 0.63 -2.38
N ILE A 58 11.60 0.18 -1.18
CA ILE A 58 12.99 -0.12 -0.85
C ILE A 58 13.53 -1.23 -1.77
N GLY A 59 12.80 -2.34 -1.90
CA GLY A 59 13.18 -3.45 -2.77
C GLY A 59 13.30 -3.02 -4.24
N GLY A 60 12.35 -2.21 -4.72
CA GLY A 60 12.40 -1.67 -6.08
C GLY A 60 13.59 -0.74 -6.32
N LEU A 61 13.94 0.11 -5.35
CA LEU A 61 15.13 0.96 -5.44
C LEU A 61 16.41 0.12 -5.47
N ILE A 62 16.52 -0.90 -4.59
CA ILE A 62 17.68 -1.81 -4.60
C ILE A 62 17.83 -2.48 -5.98
N TYR A 63 16.73 -2.97 -6.55
CA TYR A 63 16.76 -3.58 -7.89
C TYR A 63 17.25 -2.58 -8.96
N ILE A 64 16.70 -1.37 -8.98
CA ILE A 64 17.06 -0.34 -9.96
C ILE A 64 18.52 0.11 -9.82
N PHE A 65 19.07 0.18 -8.60
CA PHE A 65 20.42 0.71 -8.39
C PHE A 65 21.54 -0.33 -8.50
N PHE A 66 21.26 -1.59 -8.17
CA PHE A 66 22.32 -2.61 -8.04
C PHE A 66 22.26 -3.72 -9.10
N ILE A 67 21.12 -3.92 -9.76
CA ILE A 67 20.94 -5.02 -10.72
C ILE A 67 20.85 -4.50 -12.16
N GLN A 68 20.18 -3.37 -12.35
CA GLN A 68 19.93 -2.78 -13.67
C GLN A 68 20.94 -1.68 -14.00
#